data_AF-A0A317IPS1-F1
#
_entry.id   AF-A0A317IPS1-F1
#
_cell.length_a   1.000
_cell.length_b   1.000
_cell.length_c   1.000
_cell.angle_alpha   90.00
_cell.angle_beta   90.00
_cell.angle_gamma   90.00
#
_symmetry.space_group_name_H-M   'P 1'
#
loop_
_entity.id
_entity.type
_entity.pdbx_description
1 polymer ?
#
loop_
_entity_poly.entity_id
_entity_poly.type
_entity_poly.pdbx_seq_one_letter_code
_entity_poly.pdbx_strand_id
1 'polypeptide(L)'
;MLFESDKVMFEIYRETEYTGKYRVVYFTELQDHNKEAEINHALAGEHFFDGFIKNYRKDEAKEIINAILMRLNEGETVGPDEVERALGEHMA
;
A
#
# COMPACT_ATOMS: atom_id res chain seq x y z
N MET A 1 -11.70 23.12 7.58
CA MET A 1 -10.96 22.64 6.40
C MET A 1 -10.22 21.40 6.83
N LEU A 2 -10.62 20.21 6.35
CA LEU A 2 -9.73 19.06 6.41
C LEU A 2 -8.55 19.42 5.51
N PHE A 3 -7.35 19.56 6.08
CA PHE A 3 -6.15 19.48 5.27
C PHE A 3 -6.11 18.05 4.76
N GLU A 4 -6.60 17.79 3.54
CA GLU A 4 -6.19 16.60 2.83
C GLU A 4 -4.66 16.67 2.77
N SER A 5 -3.98 15.70 3.38
CA SER A 5 -2.54 15.60 3.29
C SER A 5 -2.18 15.55 1.81
N ASP A 6 -1.24 16.40 1.36
CA ASP A 6 -0.76 16.41 -0.03
C ASP A 6 -0.17 15.05 -0.47
N LYS A 7 0.06 14.16 0.51
CA LYS A 7 0.59 12.82 0.35
C LYS A 7 -0.30 11.80 1.05
N VAL A 8 -0.44 10.63 0.42
CA VAL A 8 -1.07 9.46 1.01
C VAL A 8 0.03 8.49 1.43
N MET A 9 0.11 8.18 2.73
CA MET A 9 1.04 7.18 3.25
C MET A 9 0.45 5.78 3.06
N PHE A 10 1.25 4.85 2.56
CA PHE A 10 0.83 3.47 2.36
C PHE A 10 1.92 2.48 2.73
N GLU A 11 1.51 1.25 2.98
CA GLU A 11 2.40 0.11 3.16
C GLU A 11 1.81 -1.12 2.47
N ILE A 12 2.64 -1.79 1.69
CA ILE A 12 2.44 -3.14 1.17
C ILE A 12 3.12 -4.12 2.13
N TYR A 13 2.35 -5.09 2.60
CA TYR A 13 2.81 -6.14 3.51
C TYR A 13 2.30 -7.51 3.07
N ARG A 14 2.97 -8.56 3.49
CA ARG A 14 2.56 -9.95 3.33
C ARG A 14 1.92 -10.45 4.62
N GLU A 15 0.66 -10.87 4.54
CA GLU A 15 -0.07 -11.43 5.68
C GLU A 15 0.53 -12.78 6.11
N THR A 16 0.97 -12.90 7.36
CA THR A 16 1.63 -14.10 7.91
C THR A 16 0.67 -15.06 8.61
N GLU A 17 -0.44 -14.56 9.15
CA GLU A 17 -1.32 -15.34 10.04
C GLU A 17 -2.34 -16.23 9.32
N TYR A 18 -2.69 -15.93 8.07
CA TYR A 18 -3.80 -16.61 7.37
C TYR A 18 -3.44 -17.14 5.99
N THR A 19 -3.14 -16.25 5.04
CA THR A 19 -3.13 -16.61 3.62
C THR A 19 -1.78 -16.49 2.94
N GLY A 20 -0.80 -15.81 3.54
CA GLY A 20 0.46 -15.50 2.86
C GLY A 20 0.32 -14.45 1.77
N LYS A 21 -0.86 -13.81 1.63
CA LYS A 21 -1.17 -12.84 0.57
C LYS A 21 -0.58 -11.47 0.85
N TYR A 22 -0.20 -10.80 -0.22
CA TYR A 22 0.18 -9.40 -0.21
C TYR A 22 -1.06 -8.51 -0.18
N ARG A 23 -1.04 -7.51 0.69
CA ARG A 23 -2.08 -6.51 0.89
C ARG A 23 -1.46 -5.12 0.99
N VAL A 24 -2.29 -4.09 0.87
CA VAL A 24 -1.89 -2.69 1.08
C VAL A 24 -2.80 -2.03 2.12
N VAL A 25 -2.21 -1.19 2.96
CA VAL A 25 -2.94 -0.27 3.85
C VAL A 25 -2.60 1.18 3.44
N TYR A 26 -3.61 2.05 3.41
CA TYR A 26 -3.45 3.48 3.14
C TYR A 26 -3.72 4.28 4.42
N PHE A 27 -2.70 4.46 5.25
CA PHE A 27 -2.83 4.97 6.63
C PHE A 27 -3.55 6.32 6.73
N THR A 28 -3.30 7.22 5.77
CA THR A 28 -3.91 8.56 5.75
C THR A 28 -5.35 8.57 5.26
N GLU A 29 -5.84 7.44 4.73
CA GLU A 29 -7.22 7.27 4.28
C GLU A 29 -8.05 6.40 5.23
N LEU A 30 -7.44 5.89 6.31
CA LEU A 30 -8.16 5.21 7.38
C LEU A 30 -9.05 6.20 8.15
N GLN A 31 -10.22 5.73 8.55
CA GLN A 31 -11.14 6.45 9.42
C GLN A 31 -11.04 5.90 10.84
N ASP A 32 -11.42 6.69 11.85
CA ASP A 32 -11.22 6.30 13.26
C ASP A 32 -11.81 4.95 13.63
N HIS A 33 -12.90 4.54 12.98
CA HIS A 33 -13.58 3.28 13.25
C HIS A 33 -12.85 2.02 12.73
N ASN A 34 -11.97 2.15 11.73
CA ASN A 34 -11.23 1.02 11.14
C ASN A 34 -9.71 1.12 11.32
N LYS A 35 -9.21 2.26 11.80
CA LYS A 35 -7.79 2.57 11.88
C LYS A 35 -6.98 1.57 12.71
N GLU A 36 -7.43 1.27 13.93
CA GLU A 36 -6.69 0.36 14.81
C GLU A 36 -6.61 -1.07 14.23
N ALA A 37 -7.70 -1.55 13.64
CA ALA A 37 -7.75 -2.89 13.05
C ALA A 37 -6.78 -3.00 11.86
N GLU A 38 -6.81 -2.04 10.94
CA GLU A 38 -5.93 -2.04 9.76
C GLU A 38 -4.46 -1.86 10.12
N ILE A 39 -4.15 -1.03 11.14
CA ILE A 39 -2.78 -0.90 11.65
C ILE A 39 -2.31 -2.22 12.27
N ASN A 40 -3.13 -2.88 13.09
CA ASN A 40 -2.77 -4.16 13.68
C ASN A 40 -2.53 -5.23 12.62
N HIS A 41 -3.32 -5.25 11.54
CA HIS A 41 -3.10 -6.17 10.42
C HIS A 41 -1.77 -5.93 9.69
N ALA A 42 -1.43 -4.66 9.43
CA ALA A 42 -0.16 -4.31 8.81
C ALA A 42 1.04 -4.68 9.72
N LEU A 43 0.95 -4.39 11.02
CA LEU A 43 1.99 -4.70 12.00
C LEU A 43 2.20 -6.19 12.23
N ALA A 44 1.17 -7.01 12.04
CA ALA A 44 1.28 -8.47 12.11
C ALA A 44 1.89 -9.08 10.83
N GLY A 45 1.86 -8.35 9.72
CA GLY A 45 2.41 -8.77 8.44
C GLY A 45 3.94 -8.65 8.35
N GLU A 46 4.49 -9.29 7.33
CA GLU A 46 5.86 -9.03 6.90
C GLU A 46 5.87 -7.82 5.97
N HIS A 47 6.60 -6.79 6.36
CA HIS A 47 6.83 -5.61 5.54
C HIS A 47 7.42 -5.98 4.16
N PHE A 48 6.89 -5.36 3.09
CA PHE A 48 7.38 -5.57 1.72
C PHE A 48 7.82 -4.27 1.04
N PHE A 49 6.99 -3.22 1.06
CA PHE A 49 7.29 -1.91 0.49
C PHE A 49 6.39 -0.84 1.08
N ASP A 50 6.93 0.30 1.50
CA ASP A 50 6.14 1.44 1.95
C ASP A 50 6.53 2.73 1.24
N GLY A 51 5.72 3.76 1.41
CA GLY A 51 6.06 5.09 0.95
C GLY A 51 4.89 6.06 0.94
N PHE A 52 5.06 7.10 0.12
CA PHE A 52 4.08 8.17 -0.04
C PHE A 52 3.74 8.35 -1.52
N ILE A 53 2.46 8.41 -1.83
CA ILE A 53 1.94 8.78 -3.16
C ILE A 53 1.34 10.17 -3.12
N LYS A 54 1.42 10.91 -4.22
CA LYS A 54 0.84 12.26 -4.34
C LYS A 54 -0.69 12.17 -4.31
N ASN A 55 -1.34 12.92 -3.41
CA ASN A 55 -2.80 12.85 -3.25
C ASN A 55 -3.56 13.15 -4.55
N TYR A 56 -3.07 14.07 -5.39
CA TYR A 56 -3.71 14.44 -6.66
C TYR A 56 -3.63 13.38 -7.78
N ARG A 57 -2.78 12.36 -7.63
CA ARG A 57 -2.66 11.19 -8.53
C ARG A 57 -2.86 9.86 -7.78
N LYS A 58 -3.53 9.89 -6.62
CA LYS A 58 -3.63 8.71 -5.76
C LYS A 58 -4.40 7.57 -6.43
N ASP A 59 -5.42 7.87 -7.23
CA ASP A 59 -6.25 6.83 -7.84
C ASP A 59 -5.45 6.02 -8.86
N GLU A 60 -4.68 6.69 -9.72
CA GLU A 60 -3.74 6.06 -10.66
C GLU A 60 -2.67 5.22 -9.90
N ALA A 61 -2.14 5.75 -8.80
CA ALA A 61 -1.16 5.03 -7.99
C ALA A 61 -1.75 3.78 -7.32
N LYS A 62 -3.00 3.85 -6.85
CA LYS A 62 -3.73 2.71 -6.27
C LYS A 62 -4.00 1.62 -7.30
N GLU A 63 -4.32 1.98 -8.55
CA GLU A 63 -4.45 1.02 -9.64
C GLU A 63 -3.14 0.27 -9.92
N ILE A 64 -2.01 1.00 -9.93
CA ILE A 64 -0.68 0.41 -10.07
C ILE A 64 -0.38 -0.55 -8.92
N ILE A 65 -0.62 -0.14 -7.67
CA ILE A 65 -0.43 -1.00 -6.50
C ILE A 65 -1.31 -2.25 -6.59
N ASN A 66 -2.58 -2.11 -6.97
CA ASN A 66 -3.49 -3.25 -7.12
C ASN A 66 -3.01 -4.24 -8.18
N ALA A 67 -2.48 -3.76 -9.31
CA ALA A 67 -1.90 -4.62 -10.34
C ALA A 67 -0.67 -5.39 -9.82
N ILE A 68 0.18 -4.73 -9.04
CA ILE A 68 1.35 -5.36 -8.39
C ILE A 68 0.90 -6.43 -7.38
N LEU A 69 -0.09 -6.12 -6.53
CA LEU A 69 -0.63 -7.08 -5.57
C LEU A 69 -1.22 -8.31 -6.26
N MET A 70 -1.90 -8.14 -7.39
CA MET A 70 -2.41 -9.27 -8.18
C MET A 70 -1.26 -10.19 -8.62
N ARG A 71 -0.21 -9.62 -9.22
CA ARG A 71 0.98 -10.36 -9.68
C ARG A 71 1.68 -11.10 -8.53
N LEU A 72 1.94 -10.41 -7.42
CA LEU A 72 2.54 -10.99 -6.22
C LEU A 72 1.70 -12.16 -5.67
N ASN A 73 0.38 -12.00 -5.63
CA ASN A 73 -0.53 -13.04 -5.14
C ASN A 73 -0.75 -14.20 -6.11
N GLU A 74 -0.45 -14.01 -7.40
CA GLU A 74 -0.39 -15.08 -8.41
C GLU A 74 0.94 -15.86 -8.35
N GLY A 75 1.88 -15.45 -7.49
CA GLY A 75 3.17 -16.08 -7.31
C GLY A 75 4.27 -15.53 -8.22
N GLU A 76 4.01 -14.41 -8.92
CA GLU A 76 5.05 -13.73 -9.67
C GLU A 76 6.09 -13.11 -8.72
N THR A 77 7.36 -13.20 -9.10
CA THR A 77 8.45 -12.59 -8.34
C THR A 77 8.56 -11.11 -8.71
N VAL A 78 7.83 -10.26 -8.01
CA VAL A 78 7.95 -8.80 -8.09
C VAL A 78 8.82 -8.32 -6.94
N GLY A 79 9.84 -7.52 -7.23
CA GLY A 79 10.74 -6.95 -6.21
C GLY A 79 10.35 -5.52 -5.81
N PRO A 80 10.81 -5.02 -4.65
CA PRO A 80 10.62 -3.64 -4.20
C PRO A 80 11.01 -2.59 -5.27
N ASP A 81 12.14 -2.77 -5.96
CA ASP A 81 12.61 -1.87 -7.02
C ASP A 81 11.61 -1.75 -8.18
N GLU A 82 10.86 -2.82 -8.46
CA GLU A 82 9.84 -2.81 -9.50
C GLU A 82 8.59 -2.05 -9.05
N VAL A 83 8.25 -2.11 -7.76
CA VAL A 83 7.17 -1.31 -7.16
C VAL A 83 7.52 0.18 -7.26
N GLU A 84 8.73 0.54 -6.86
CA GLU A 84 9.21 1.93 -6.95
C GLU A 84 9.20 2.42 -8.40
N ARG A 85 9.72 1.62 -9.34
CA ARG A 85 9.75 1.97 -10.76
C ARG A 85 8.35 2.11 -11.35
N ALA A 86 7.41 1.23 -10.98
CA ALA A 86 6.03 1.29 -11.47
C ALA A 86 5.30 2.52 -10.93
N LEU A 87 5.53 2.87 -9.65
CA LEU A 87 4.95 4.06 -9.04
C LEU A 87 5.60 5.36 -9.53
N GLY A 88 6.89 5.36 -9.87
CA GLY A 88 7.58 6.44 -10.60
C GLY A 88 7.16 7.86 -10.18
N GLU A 89 6.56 8.61 -11.11
CA GLU A 89 6.13 10.00 -10.88
C GLU A 89 4.97 10.18 -9.89
N HIS A 90 4.30 9.09 -9.50
CA HIS A 90 3.23 9.11 -8.51
C HIS A 90 3.78 9.12 -7.07
N MET A 91 5.04 8.74 -6.85
CA MET A 91 5.73 8.83 -5.56
C MET A 91 6.01 10.29 -5.18
N ALA A 92 5.95 10.61 -3.88
CA ALA A 92 5.95 11.99 -3.36
C ALA A 92 7.16 12.36 -2.48
#